data_AF-A0A0L0NW07-F1
#
_entry.id   AF-A0A0L0NW07-F1
#
_cell.length_a   1.000
_cell.length_b   1.000
_cell.length_c   1.000
_cell.angle_alpha   90.00
_cell.angle_beta   90.00
_cell.angle_gamma   90.00
#
_symmetry.space_group_name_H-M   'P 1'
#
loop_
_entity.id
_entity.type
_entity.pdbx_description
1 polymer ?
#
loop_
_entity_poly.entity_id
_entity_poly.type
_entity_poly.pdbx_seq_one_letter_code
_entity_poly.pdbx_strand_id
1 'polypeptide(L)'
;MNLYKEGFISSVQKGSTVGPDKKPVDVTPDNIATRRLWLGLKYRDNRPVIRDLQLVSKPGRKVNLSLTEVKALASGFPVRFIKPLQPAECIFLKTPDNEVVEIQEAAKRDLHGLALCRVK
;
A
#
# COMPACT_ATOMS: atom_id res chain seq x y z
N MET A 1 -6.05 -0.85 4.10
CA MET A 1 -6.49 0.50 4.54
C MET A 1 -5.40 1.56 4.42
N ASN A 2 -4.12 1.21 4.25
CA ASN A 2 -3.03 2.20 4.32
C ASN A 2 -3.06 3.27 3.22
N LEU A 3 -3.45 2.93 1.99
CA LEU A 3 -3.62 3.94 0.93
C LEU A 3 -4.66 5.01 1.29
N TYR A 4 -5.69 4.63 2.05
CA TYR A 4 -6.70 5.57 2.54
C TYR A 4 -6.15 6.43 3.68
N LYS A 5 -5.41 5.82 4.62
CA LYS A 5 -4.73 6.52 5.73
C LYS A 5 -3.74 7.58 5.22
N GLU A 6 -2.95 7.24 4.19
CA GLU A 6 -2.00 8.15 3.54
C GLU A 6 -2.67 9.14 2.55
N GLY A 7 -4.00 9.06 2.38
CA GLY A 7 -4.76 10.03 1.60
C GLY A 7 -4.66 9.91 0.07
N PHE A 8 -4.14 8.80 -0.45
CA PHE A 8 -4.05 8.50 -1.89
C PHE A 8 -5.41 8.18 -2.52
N ILE A 9 -6.30 7.54 -1.76
CA ILE A 9 -7.66 7.19 -2.19
C ILE A 9 -8.70 7.92 -1.34
N SER A 10 -9.86 8.20 -1.93
CA SER A 10 -10.96 8.95 -1.29
C SER A 10 -11.90 8.06 -0.50
N SER A 11 -12.05 6.77 -0.85
CA SER A 11 -12.91 5.84 -0.12
C SER A 11 -12.50 4.38 -0.34
N VAL A 12 -12.88 3.52 0.61
CA VAL A 12 -12.80 2.06 0.49
C VAL A 12 -14.14 1.49 0.94
N GLN A 13 -14.81 0.74 0.06
CA GLN A 13 -16.12 0.16 0.34
C GLN A 13 -16.16 -1.31 -0.10
N LYS A 14 -16.91 -2.14 0.62
CA LYS A 14 -17.23 -3.50 0.17
C LYS A 14 -18.39 -3.44 -0.83
N GLY A 15 -18.42 -4.36 -1.76
CA GLY A 15 -19.47 -4.42 -2.77
C GLY A 15 -19.55 -5.77 -3.44
N SER A 16 -20.45 -5.86 -4.41
CA SER A 16 -20.52 -6.96 -5.37
C SER A 16 -19.76 -6.61 -6.65
N THR A 17 -19.83 -7.47 -7.66
CA THR A 17 -19.35 -7.18 -9.02
C THR A 17 -20.10 -6.03 -9.69
N VAL A 18 -21.33 -5.72 -9.27
CA VAL A 18 -22.18 -4.69 -9.88
C VAL A 18 -21.88 -3.30 -9.31
N GLY A 19 -21.55 -3.22 -8.03
CA GLY A 19 -21.37 -1.93 -7.37
C GLY A 19 -21.05 -2.05 -5.87
N PRO A 20 -20.75 -0.91 -5.23
CA PRO A 20 -20.58 -0.84 -3.78
C PRO A 20 -21.88 -1.15 -3.05
N ASP A 21 -21.77 -1.81 -1.90
CA ASP A 21 -22.92 -2.17 -1.09
C ASP A 21 -23.49 -0.92 -0.40
N LYS A 22 -24.79 -0.64 -0.60
CA LYS A 22 -25.47 0.51 0.06
C LYS A 22 -25.73 0.27 1.55
N LYS A 23 -25.88 -0.99 1.94
CA LYS A 23 -26.01 -1.45 3.33
C LYS A 23 -24.96 -2.53 3.55
N PRO A 24 -24.36 -2.65 4.75
CA PRO A 24 -23.42 -3.71 5.04
C PRO A 24 -24.03 -5.08 4.76
N VAL A 25 -23.34 -5.90 3.97
CA VAL A 25 -23.70 -7.30 3.70
C VAL A 25 -22.60 -8.18 4.24
N ASP A 26 -22.98 -9.20 5.00
CA ASP A 26 -22.03 -10.16 5.54
C ASP A 26 -21.41 -11.01 4.44
N VAL A 27 -20.12 -11.26 4.59
CA VAL A 27 -19.35 -12.05 3.63
C VAL A 27 -19.41 -13.50 4.06
N THR A 28 -20.14 -14.33 3.29
CA THR A 28 -20.35 -15.75 3.54
C THR A 28 -19.70 -16.58 2.43
N PRO A 29 -19.45 -17.89 2.64
CA PRO A 29 -18.93 -18.77 1.59
C PRO A 29 -19.76 -18.74 0.30
N ASP A 30 -21.08 -18.55 0.41
CA ASP A 30 -21.97 -18.51 -0.77
C ASP A 30 -21.78 -17.26 -1.62
N ASN A 31 -21.34 -16.13 -1.02
CA ASN A 31 -21.24 -14.85 -1.71
C ASN A 31 -19.81 -14.36 -1.95
N ILE A 32 -18.79 -14.96 -1.29
CA ILE A 32 -17.39 -14.53 -1.32
C ILE A 32 -16.84 -14.36 -2.74
N ALA A 33 -17.21 -15.24 -3.67
CA ALA A 33 -16.75 -15.21 -5.06
C ALA A 33 -17.19 -13.93 -5.81
N THR A 34 -18.35 -13.38 -5.44
CA THR A 34 -18.91 -12.16 -6.04
C THR A 34 -18.49 -10.88 -5.32
N ARG A 35 -17.89 -10.99 -4.12
CA ARG A 35 -17.51 -9.83 -3.32
C ARG A 35 -16.29 -9.13 -3.92
N ARG A 36 -16.31 -7.80 -3.87
CA ARG A 36 -15.28 -6.90 -4.41
C ARG A 36 -14.99 -5.78 -3.42
N LEU A 37 -13.79 -5.22 -3.54
CA LEU A 37 -13.42 -3.96 -2.90
C LEU A 37 -13.54 -2.85 -3.93
N TRP A 38 -14.40 -1.88 -3.65
CA TRP A 38 -14.57 -0.67 -4.44
C TRP A 38 -13.72 0.43 -3.83
N LEU A 39 -12.94 1.10 -4.68
CA LEU A 39 -12.00 2.13 -4.29
C LEU A 39 -12.41 3.46 -4.94
N GLY A 40 -12.51 4.50 -4.13
CA GLY A 40 -12.65 5.87 -4.62
C GLY A 40 -11.29 6.43 -4.99
N LEU A 41 -11.09 6.77 -6.26
CA LEU A 41 -9.88 7.47 -6.71
C LEU A 41 -9.98 8.96 -6.38
N LYS A 42 -8.83 9.60 -6.16
CA LYS A 42 -8.74 11.00 -5.79
C LYS A 42 -8.02 11.80 -6.89
N TYR A 43 -8.57 12.96 -7.21
CA TYR A 43 -8.05 13.89 -8.20
C TYR A 43 -8.00 15.29 -7.61
N ARG A 44 -6.99 16.06 -7.98
CA ARG A 44 -6.82 17.46 -7.58
C ARG A 44 -6.16 18.23 -8.71
N ASP A 45 -6.65 19.43 -9.01
CA ASP A 45 -6.09 20.30 -10.05
C ASP A 45 -5.96 19.59 -11.42
N ASN A 46 -7.01 18.83 -11.80
CA ASN A 46 -7.05 17.98 -12.99
C ASN A 46 -5.92 16.94 -13.10
N ARG A 47 -5.31 16.55 -11.98
CA ARG A 47 -4.28 15.51 -11.90
C ARG A 47 -4.70 14.40 -10.92
N PRO A 48 -4.41 13.12 -11.22
CA PRO A 48 -4.64 12.05 -10.27
C PRO A 48 -3.66 12.18 -9.09
N VAL A 49 -4.14 11.87 -7.89
CA VAL A 49 -3.31 11.83 -6.68
C VAL A 49 -2.38 10.61 -6.70
N ILE A 50 -2.85 9.46 -7.21
CA ILE A 50 -2.01 8.31 -7.54
C ILE A 50 -1.63 8.44 -9.01
N ARG A 51 -0.40 8.86 -9.26
CA ARG A 51 0.21 8.95 -10.61
C ARG A 51 0.84 7.63 -11.02
N ASP A 52 1.41 6.90 -10.07
CA ASP A 52 2.16 5.69 -10.34
C ASP A 52 2.07 4.71 -9.15
N LEU A 53 1.94 3.42 -9.44
CA LEU A 53 1.89 2.36 -8.44
C LEU A 53 2.72 1.17 -8.93
N GLN A 54 3.92 1.03 -8.38
CA GLN A 54 4.90 0.05 -8.84
C GLN A 54 5.19 -0.98 -7.76
N LEU A 55 5.17 -2.26 -8.14
CA LEU A 55 5.58 -3.34 -7.26
C LEU A 55 7.10 -3.35 -7.09
N VAL A 56 7.56 -3.31 -5.83
CA VAL A 56 8.97 -3.45 -5.47
C VAL A 56 9.32 -4.94 -5.39
N SER A 57 8.50 -5.72 -4.70
CA SER A 57 8.60 -7.18 -4.71
C SER A 57 7.66 -7.78 -5.74
N LYS A 58 8.21 -8.61 -6.62
CA LYS A 58 7.45 -9.39 -7.60
C LYS A 58 7.41 -10.86 -7.17
N PRO A 59 6.45 -11.68 -7.63
CA PRO A 59 6.38 -13.10 -7.25
C PRO A 59 7.70 -13.86 -7.44
N GLY A 60 8.42 -13.60 -8.53
CA GLY A 60 9.73 -14.22 -8.82
C GLY A 60 10.93 -13.56 -8.13
N ARG A 61 10.76 -12.38 -7.50
CA ARG A 61 11.84 -11.69 -6.80
C ARG A 61 11.28 -10.89 -5.62
N LYS A 62 11.33 -11.50 -4.44
CA LYS A 62 10.95 -10.89 -3.17
C LYS A 62 12.10 -10.06 -2.62
N VAL A 63 11.79 -8.89 -2.07
CA VAL A 63 12.76 -7.95 -1.49
C VAL A 63 12.47 -7.77 -0.01
N ASN A 64 13.10 -8.60 0.81
CA ASN A 64 13.07 -8.43 2.26
C ASN A 64 14.13 -7.41 2.65
N LEU A 65 13.70 -6.36 3.34
CA LEU A 65 14.53 -5.29 3.88
C LEU A 65 14.80 -5.56 5.36
N SER A 66 16.06 -5.38 5.77
CA SER A 66 16.45 -5.36 7.18
C SER A 66 16.04 -4.05 7.85
N LEU A 67 16.13 -3.99 9.18
CA LEU A 67 15.88 -2.77 9.94
C LEU A 67 16.78 -1.60 9.49
N THR A 68 18.07 -1.88 9.27
CA THR A 68 19.04 -0.87 8.82
C THR A 68 18.70 -0.36 7.43
N GLU A 69 18.25 -1.24 6.53
CA GLU A 69 17.81 -0.89 5.17
C GLU A 69 16.52 -0.07 5.18
N VAL A 70 15.57 -0.39 6.04
CA VAL A 70 14.33 0.38 6.23
C VAL A 70 14.66 1.81 6.69
N LYS A 71 15.51 1.96 7.71
CA LYS A 71 15.94 3.28 8.20
C LYS A 71 16.72 4.08 7.16
N ALA A 72 17.57 3.41 6.38
CA ALA A 72 18.32 4.05 5.31
C ALA A 72 17.38 4.61 4.22
N LEU A 73 16.41 3.82 3.76
CA LEU A 73 15.42 4.26 2.78
C LEU A 73 14.51 5.38 3.31
N ALA A 74 14.06 5.27 4.56
CA ALA A 74 13.25 6.31 5.21
C ALA A 74 14.01 7.64 5.33
N SER A 75 15.33 7.57 5.55
CA SER A 75 16.24 8.72 5.61
C SER A 75 16.66 9.27 4.24
N GLY A 76 16.18 8.67 3.14
CA GLY A 76 16.49 9.15 1.78
C GLY A 76 17.79 8.60 1.18
N PHE A 77 18.36 7.53 1.75
CA PHE A 77 19.49 6.83 1.13
C PHE A 77 19.01 5.74 0.17
N PRO A 78 19.68 5.52 -0.97
CA PRO A 78 19.38 4.39 -1.85
C PRO A 78 19.73 3.08 -1.15
N VAL A 79 18.92 2.04 -1.37
CA VAL A 79 19.19 0.69 -0.85
C VAL A 79 18.98 -0.32 -1.96
N ARG A 80 20.02 -1.14 -2.21
CA ARG A 80 20.04 -2.12 -3.29
C ARG A 80 19.68 -1.46 -4.63
N PHE A 81 18.56 -1.84 -5.23
CA PHE A 81 18.03 -1.26 -6.46
C PHE A 81 16.85 -0.29 -6.23
N ILE A 82 16.45 -0.09 -4.97
CA ILE A 82 15.36 0.81 -4.60
C ILE A 82 15.92 2.22 -4.50
N LYS A 83 15.46 3.10 -5.40
CA LYS A 83 15.75 4.53 -5.36
C LYS A 83 15.16 5.15 -4.08
N PRO A 84 15.82 6.15 -3.48
CA PRO A 84 15.33 6.80 -2.27
C PRO A 84 13.92 7.38 -2.46
N LEU A 85 13.17 7.51 -1.37
CA LEU A 85 11.86 8.16 -1.41
C LEU A 85 12.03 9.62 -1.86
N GLN A 86 11.09 10.08 -2.69
CA GLN A 86 10.94 11.49 -3.00
C GLN A 86 9.76 12.06 -2.22
N PRO A 87 9.65 13.39 -2.09
CA PRO A 87 8.46 14.01 -1.51
C PRO A 87 7.18 13.53 -2.20
N ALA A 88 6.12 13.34 -1.41
CA ALA A 88 4.83 12.82 -1.86
C ALA A 88 4.85 11.38 -2.43
N GLU A 89 5.83 10.57 -2.06
CA GLU A 89 5.87 9.15 -2.36
C GLU A 89 5.85 8.31 -1.09
N CYS A 90 5.27 7.12 -1.17
CA CYS A 90 5.24 6.16 -0.07
C CYS A 90 5.71 4.79 -0.54
N ILE A 91 6.42 4.07 0.32
CA ILE A 91 6.71 2.64 0.13
C ILE A 91 6.01 1.87 1.24
N PHE A 92 5.27 0.83 0.87
CA PHE A 92 4.60 -0.05 1.81
C PHE A 92 5.42 -1.33 2.03
N LEU A 93 5.54 -1.71 3.30
CA LEU A 93 6.22 -2.90 3.78
C LEU A 93 5.20 -3.86 4.38
N LYS A 94 5.43 -5.16 4.19
CA LYS A 94 4.72 -6.22 4.89
C LYS A 94 5.62 -6.80 5.97
N THR A 95 5.18 -6.70 7.21
CA THR A 95 5.91 -7.23 8.37
C THR A 95 5.75 -8.75 8.47
N PRO A 96 6.58 -9.43 9.28
CA PRO A 96 6.40 -10.85 9.61
C PRO A 96 5.02 -11.16 10.18
N ASP A 97 4.43 -10.23 10.95
CA ASP A 97 3.10 -10.34 11.55
C ASP A 97 1.95 -10.10 10.56
N ASN A 98 2.25 -10.11 9.24
CA ASN A 98 1.29 -9.94 8.17
C ASN A 98 0.61 -8.55 8.15
N GLU A 99 1.13 -7.58 8.90
CA GLU A 99 0.72 -6.18 8.89
C GLU A 99 1.34 -5.48 7.67
N VAL A 100 0.59 -4.56 7.06
CA VAL A 100 1.14 -3.67 6.04
C VAL A 100 1.32 -2.30 6.67
N VAL A 101 2.52 -1.72 6.55
CA VAL A 101 2.88 -0.42 7.13
C VAL A 101 3.62 0.42 6.11
N GLU A 102 3.59 1.73 6.27
CA GLU A 102 4.39 2.66 5.47
C GLU A 102 5.85 2.67 5.99
N ILE A 103 6.83 3.02 5.15
CA ILE A 103 8.26 2.90 5.48
C ILE A 103 8.74 3.82 6.59
N GLN A 104 8.21 5.05 6.70
CA GLN A 104 8.46 5.95 7.83
C GLN A 104 7.85 5.40 9.12
N GLU A 105 6.64 4.83 9.06
CA GLU A 105 6.03 4.16 10.21
C GLU A 105 6.84 2.92 10.64
N ALA A 106 7.30 2.13 9.69
CA ALA A 106 8.17 0.97 9.94
C ALA A 106 9.52 1.38 10.56
N ALA A 107 10.14 2.47 10.07
CA ALA A 107 11.38 2.99 10.61
C ALA A 107 11.23 3.50 12.06
N LYS A 108 10.09 4.13 12.38
CA LYS A 108 9.77 4.59 13.75
C LYS A 108 9.51 3.44 14.73
N ARG A 109 8.89 2.36 14.25
CA ARG A 109 8.56 1.16 15.05
C ARG A 109 9.68 0.11 15.07
N ASP A 110 10.84 0.41 14.48
CA ASP A 110 11.96 -0.52 14.32
C ASP A 110 11.58 -1.86 13.64
N LEU A 111 10.76 -1.78 12.59
CA LEU A 111 10.26 -2.95 11.86
C LEU A 111 11.10 -3.27 10.62
N HIS A 112 11.17 -4.56 10.29
CA HIS A 112 11.74 -5.10 9.07
C HIS A 112 10.66 -5.85 8.29
N GLY A 113 10.88 -6.13 7.01
CA GLY A 113 9.86 -6.84 6.23
C GLY A 113 10.03 -6.80 4.72
N LEU A 114 9.01 -7.32 4.02
CA LEU A 114 8.96 -7.40 2.57
C LEU A 114 8.48 -6.07 1.97
N ALA A 115 9.30 -5.43 1.12
CA ALA A 115 8.87 -4.22 0.41
C ALA A 115 7.85 -4.57 -0.68
N LEU A 116 6.60 -4.14 -0.54
CA LEU A 116 5.51 -4.50 -1.43
C LEU A 116 5.49 -3.62 -2.68
N CYS A 117 5.18 -2.33 -2.50
CA CYS A 117 4.97 -1.39 -3.59
C CYS A 117 5.38 0.02 -3.21
N ARG A 118 5.66 0.81 -4.25
CA ARG A 118 5.88 2.26 -4.21
C ARG A 118 4.68 2.95 -4.87
N VAL A 119 4.20 4.00 -4.24
CA VAL A 119 3.09 4.83 -4.73
C VAL A 119 3.56 6.27 -4.85
N LYS A 120 3.17 6.92 -5.95
CA LYS A 120 3.48 8.32 -6.29
C LYS A 120 2.25 9.02 -6.85
#